data_AF-A0A6L3T3L9-F1
#
_entry.id   AF-A0A6L3T3L9-F1
#
_cell.length_a   1.000
_cell.length_b   1.000
_cell.length_c   1.000
_cell.angle_alpha   90.00
_cell.angle_beta   90.00
_cell.angle_gamma   90.00
#
_symmetry.space_group_name_H-M   'P 1'
#
loop_
_entity.id
_entity.type
_entity.pdbx_description
1 polymer ?
#
loop_
_entity_poly.entity_id
_entity_poly.type
_entity_poly.pdbx_seq_one_letter_code
_entity_poly.pdbx_strand_id
1 'polypeptide(L)' 'MQKLTFKRVLRFDPTARKLRLFRVMWNVGIVGDGKGYSRKVAVALRPALAGFKRSYDEWRVTLLGVEVHSATSWGGRYV' A
#
# COMPACT_ATOMS: atom_id res chain seq x y z
N MET A 1 -13.74 -15.80 3.96
CA MET A 1 -12.93 -15.23 5.06
C MET A 1 -12.03 -14.13 4.51
N GLN A 2 -12.17 -12.91 5.02
CA GLN A 2 -11.22 -11.83 4.73
C GLN A 2 -9.95 -12.07 5.55
N LYS A 3 -8.84 -12.42 4.89
CA LYS A 3 -7.55 -12.61 5.57
C LYS A 3 -6.81 -11.29 5.60
N LEU A 4 -6.83 -10.62 6.75
CA LEU A 4 -6.00 -9.44 7.01
C LEU A 4 -4.58 -9.90 7.32
N THR A 5 -3.61 -9.38 6.58
CA THR A 5 -2.18 -9.64 6.78
C THR A 5 -1.48 -8.34 7.12
N PHE A 6 -0.92 -8.26 8.33
CA PHE A 6 -0.03 -7.18 8.74
C PHE A 6 1.42 -7.61 8.53
N LYS A 7 2.24 -6.77 7.89
CA LYS A 7 3.69 -7.01 7.74
C LYS A 7 4.48 -5.77 8.10
N ARG A 8 5.31 -5.89 9.14
CA ARG A 8 6.33 -4.92 9.49
C ARG A 8 7.49 -5.01 8.49
N VAL A 9 7.95 -3.87 7.99
CA VAL A 9 9.00 -3.80 6.95
C VAL A 9 10.29 -3.18 7.50
N LEU A 10 10.19 -2.03 8.17
CA LEU A 10 11.31 -1.28 8.77
C LEU A 10 12.58 -1.25 7.89
N ARG A 11 12.41 -0.89 6.61
CA ARG A 11 13.51 -0.89 5.64
C ARG A 11 13.61 0.45 4.93
N PHE A 12 14.81 1.02 4.93
CA PHE A 12 15.12 2.21 4.15
C PHE A 12 15.28 1.85 2.67
N ASP A 13 14.63 2.63 1.81
CA ASP A 13 14.69 2.53 0.36
C ASP A 13 15.44 3.76 -0.17
N PRO A 14 16.73 3.62 -0.56
CA PRO A 14 17.54 4.75 -0.99
C PRO A 14 17.08 5.33 -2.32
N THR A 15 16.57 4.49 -3.24
CA THR A 15 16.06 4.91 -4.55
C THR A 15 14.80 5.75 -4.41
N ALA A 16 13.87 5.31 -3.56
CA ALA A 16 12.63 6.06 -3.30
C ALA A 16 12.77 7.12 -2.20
N ARG A 17 13.96 7.25 -1.59
CA ARG A 17 14.28 8.10 -0.42
C ARG A 17 13.21 8.03 0.67
N LYS A 18 12.85 6.81 1.09
CA LYS A 18 11.81 6.62 2.13
C LYS A 18 12.07 5.42 3.03
N LEU A 19 11.71 5.55 4.31
CA LEU A 19 11.73 4.46 5.27
C LEU A 19 10.36 3.76 5.30
N ARG A 20 10.29 2.53 4.80
CA ARG A 20 9.04 1.75 4.82
C ARG A 20 8.82 1.20 6.22
N LEU A 21 7.69 1.54 6.85
CA LEU A 21 7.39 1.12 8.22
C LEU A 21 6.67 -0.23 8.23
N PHE A 22 5.48 -0.27 7.65
CA PHE A 22 4.64 -1.47 7.60
C PHE A 22 3.68 -1.43 6.41
N ARG A 23 3.08 -2.58 6.12
CA ARG A 23 1.98 -2.71 5.15
C ARG A 23 0.90 -3.63 5.69
N VAL A 24 -0.34 -3.30 5.38
CA VAL A 24 -1.53 -4.11 5.64
C VAL A 24 -2.08 -4.56 4.29
N MET A 25 -2.39 -5.84 4.16
CA MET A 25 -2.88 -6.45 2.94
C MET A 25 -4.10 -7.30 3.27
N TRP A 26 -5.15 -7.22 2.47
CA TRP A 26 -6.33 -8.05 2.66
C TRP A 26 -7.00 -8.34 1.33
N ASN A 27 -7.82 -9.37 1.32
CA ASN A 27 -8.61 -9.74 0.15
C ASN A 27 -10.08 -9.44 0.41
N VAL A 28 -10.72 -8.84 -0.59
CA VAL A 28 -12.16 -8.62 -0.64
C VAL A 28 -12.72 -9.59 -1.68
N GLY A 29 -13.67 -10.44 -1.30
CA GLY A 29 -14.20 -11.48 -2.20
C GLY A 29 -13.19 -12.59 -2.53
N ILE A 30 -13.41 -13.28 -3.65
CA ILE A 30 -12.52 -14.34 -4.16
C ILE A 30 -11.61 -13.72 -5.21
N VAL A 31 -10.35 -13.45 -4.87
CA VAL A 31 -9.40 -12.87 -5.84
C VAL A 31 -9.24 -13.81 -7.04
N GLY A 32 -9.50 -13.28 -8.23
CA GLY A 32 -9.47 -14.01 -9.51
C GLY A 32 -10.84 -14.41 -10.08
N ASP A 33 -11.95 -14.15 -9.39
CA ASP A 33 -13.32 -14.44 -9.86
C ASP A 33 -13.96 -13.29 -10.68
N GLY A 34 -13.20 -12.21 -10.94
CA GLY A 34 -13.67 -11.00 -11.62
C GLY A 34 -14.41 -9.99 -10.74
N LYS A 35 -14.75 -10.33 -9.49
CA LYS A 35 -15.42 -9.46 -8.51
C LYS A 35 -14.57 -9.19 -7.26
N GLY A 36 -13.72 -10.13 -6.88
CA GLY A 36 -12.81 -10.04 -5.76
C GLY A 36 -11.47 -9.40 -6.11
N TYR A 37 -10.91 -8.68 -5.16
CA TYR A 37 -9.64 -7.97 -5.32
C TYR A 37 -8.80 -8.05 -4.05
N SER A 38 -7.48 -7.93 -4.22
CA SER A 38 -6.54 -7.76 -3.12
C SER A 38 -6.27 -6.28 -2.92
N ARG A 39 -6.25 -5.82 -1.68
CA ARG A 39 -5.96 -4.43 -1.33
C ARG A 39 -4.76 -4.38 -0.41
N LYS A 40 -3.93 -3.37 -0.59
CA LYS A 40 -2.72 -3.12 0.18
C LYS A 40 -2.68 -1.66 0.59
N VAL A 41 -2.38 -1.40 1.86
CA VAL A 41 -2.05 -0.09 2.38
C VAL A 41 -0.67 -0.16 3.00
N ALA A 42 0.26 0.70 2.57
CA ALA A 42 1.61 0.79 3.07
C ALA A 42 1.86 2.17 3.67
N VAL A 43 2.61 2.20 4.78
CA VAL A 43 3.03 3.44 5.45
C VAL A 43 4.55 3.54 5.41
N ALA A 44 5.05 4.71 5.04
CA ALA A 44 6.47 5.03 4.98
C ALA A 44 6.73 6.45 5.49
N LEU A 45 7.99 6.73 5.87
CA LEU A 45 8.47 8.07 6.13
C LEU A 45 9.28 8.56 4.93
N ARG A 46 9.02 9.77 4.45
CA ARG A 46 9.70 10.38 3.29
C ARG A 46 9.98 11.85 3.63
N PRO A 47 11.13 12.43 3.27
CA PRO A 47 11.40 13.84 3.51
C PRO A 47 10.62 14.73 2.52
N ALA A 48 9.32 14.88 2.72
CA ALA A 48 8.42 15.74 1.95
C ALA A 48 7.29 16.27 2.84
N LEU A 49 6.97 17.57 2.71
CA LEU A 49 5.95 18.23 3.52
C LEU A 49 4.53 17.83 3.10
N ALA A 50 4.28 17.78 1.79
CA ALA A 50 3.01 17.36 1.23
C ALA A 50 3.22 16.73 -0.15
N GLY A 51 2.32 15.82 -0.53
CA GLY A 51 2.29 15.25 -1.87
C GLY A 51 1.04 14.40 -2.06
N PHE A 52 0.45 14.44 -3.24
CA PHE A 52 -0.68 13.59 -3.57
C PHE A 52 -0.52 13.08 -4.99
N LYS A 53 -0.69 11.77 -5.18
CA LYS A 53 -0.70 11.12 -6.50
C LYS A 53 -1.81 10.10 -6.51
N ARG A 54 -2.60 10.09 -7.57
CA ARG A 54 -3.69 9.13 -7.77
C ARG A 54 -3.59 8.54 -9.17
N SER A 55 -3.72 7.24 -9.24
CA SER A 55 -3.86 6.41 -10.44
C SER A 55 -5.22 5.70 -10.38
N TYR A 56 -5.52 4.88 -11.40
CA TYR A 56 -6.80 4.15 -11.48
C TYR A 56 -7.01 3.19 -10.29
N ASP A 57 -5.95 2.50 -9.88
CA ASP A 57 -5.94 1.38 -8.93
C ASP A 57 -5.12 1.67 -7.66
N GLU A 58 -4.40 2.79 -7.62
CA GLU A 58 -3.58 3.19 -6.49
C GLU A 58 -3.65 4.70 -6.19
N TRP A 59 -3.45 5.06 -4.92
CA TRP A 59 -3.25 6.44 -4.52
C TRP A 59 -2.21 6.52 -3.43
N ARG A 60 -1.50 7.64 -3.41
CA ARG A 60 -0.48 7.96 -2.44
C ARG A 60 -0.65 9.38 -1.94
N VAL A 61 -0.63 9.55 -0.63
CA VAL A 61 -0.59 10.85 0.01
C VAL A 61 0.65 10.92 0.89
N THR A 62 1.27 12.08 0.97
CA THR A 62 2.32 12.40 1.92
C THR A 62 1.92 13.66 2.65
N LEU A 63 2.03 13.65 3.97
CA LEU A 63 1.77 14.80 4.82
C LEU A 63 2.76 14.77 5.99
N LEU A 64 3.46 15.89 6.21
CA LEU A 64 4.44 16.06 7.30
C LEU A 64 5.43 14.90 7.40
N GLY A 65 5.93 14.45 6.25
CA GLY A 65 6.88 13.37 6.13
C GLY A 65 6.31 11.95 6.24
N VAL A 66 5.01 11.77 6.47
CA VAL A 66 4.35 10.46 6.49
C VAL A 66 3.68 10.21 5.15
N GLU A 67 4.13 9.17 4.44
CA GLU A 67 3.57 8.70 3.18
C GLU A 67 2.64 7.50 3.42
N VAL A 68 1.37 7.62 3.01
CA VAL A 68 0.40 6.50 2.95
C VAL A 68 0.15 6.15 1.49
N HIS A 69 0.28 4.87 1.16
CA HIS A 69 0.12 4.34 -0.19
C HIS A 69 -0.91 3.21 -0.20
N SER A 70 -2.04 3.42 -0.84
CA SER A 70 -3.08 2.40 -1.05
C SER A 70 -3.02 1.91 -2.50
N ALA A 71 -3.04 0.60 -2.69
CA ALA A 71 -3.10 -0.03 -4.01
C ALA A 71 -4.09 -1.20 -4.01
N THR A 72 -4.76 -1.39 -5.14
CA THR A 72 -5.77 -2.43 -5.36
C THR A 72 -5.35 -3.29 -6.55
N SER A 73 -5.45 -4.61 -6.42
CA SER A 73 -5.14 -5.56 -7.49
C SER A 73 -6.32 -6.48 -7.72
N TRP A 74 -6.85 -6.49 -8.94
CA TRP A 74 -8.05 -7.24 -9.31
C TRP A 74 -7.74 -8.66 -9.82
N GLY A 75 -6.49 -8.93 -10.23
CA GLY A 75 -6.04 -10.24 -10.72
C GLY A 75 -4.96 -10.92 -9.85
N GLY A 76 -4.31 -10.17 -8.95
CA GLY A 76 -3.20 -10.66 -8.13
C GLY A 76 -3.49 -10.57 -6.63
N ARG A 77 -2.82 -11.41 -5.85
CA ARG A 77 -2.84 -11.36 -4.39
C ARG A 77 -1.61 -10.63 -3.86
N TYR A 78 -1.80 -9.65 -2.98
CA TYR A 78 -0.69 -9.10 -2.22
C TYR A 78 -0.30 -10.05 -1.09
N VAL A 79 0.97 -10.45 -1.07
CA VAL A 79 1.64 -11.29 -0.05
C VAL A 79 2.82 -10.56 0.57
#